data_AF-A0A432EXQ2-F1
#
_entry.id   AF-A0A432EXQ2-F1
#
_cell.length_a   1.000
_cell.length_b   1.000
_cell.length_c   1.000
_cell.angle_alpha   90.00
_cell.angle_beta   90.00
_cell.angle_gamma   90.00
#
_symmetry.space_group_name_H-M   'P 1'
#
loop_
_entity.id
_entity.type
_entity.pdbx_description
1 polymer ?
#
loop_
_entity_poly.entity_id
_entity_poly.type
_entity_poly.pdbx_seq_one_letter_code
_entity_poly.pdbx_strand_id
1 'polypeptide(L)'
;MKTIPSPLLLFAAAATLALGQMAHAQNKLLDVLQDENARDADFWIYNDLAAARAEAKRANKPLFVTFRCVPCADCKGFDAEVAKNNQRIKNFTQEKFVAVRQVEMKGVDLSQFQFDYDLNWAAMFINADGTVYARYGTQSAMGADAYNSVESLEKTMRRVLALHNGYPANQAALAGKLGKPKTYKSALQMPGMKHRSKLAGSTARNNCVHCHNIHDAEHEQLQDAGRLNHDALWRYPLPDNLGLQLDPSDGLVVTAVQADSPAYKAGLHPGDVLTRADGQVLTSIADLQWVLHNLPNTSANVTLKATRGDHAIEKKLAMNADWKKTDISWRGSIWSIKPVLATWCAPMKDKQIKPLRLAKGVKPLEVRWINTGRPEGRNAKRAGLRQGDIIIGMEGKPLRMNSQHFNMHVKLNYRVGDKLPLILLRKGKRIHFDWPLTDGD
;
A
#
# COMPACT_ATOMS: atom_id res chain seq x y z
N MET A 1 -4.79 -46.62 47.43
CA MET A 1 -5.26 -46.27 46.07
C MET A 1 -4.77 -44.87 45.73
N LYS A 2 -3.73 -44.74 44.89
CA LYS A 2 -3.37 -43.44 44.28
C LYS A 2 -4.09 -43.38 42.95
N THR A 3 -5.11 -42.53 42.85
CA THR A 3 -5.85 -42.28 41.62
C THR A 3 -4.92 -41.54 40.65
N ILE A 4 -4.52 -42.24 39.58
CA ILE A 4 -3.80 -41.63 38.47
C ILE A 4 -4.84 -40.80 37.70
N PRO A 5 -4.66 -39.47 37.51
CA PRO A 5 -5.63 -38.66 36.80
C PRO A 5 -5.70 -39.10 35.33
N SER A 6 -6.93 -39.25 34.85
CA SER A 6 -7.25 -39.70 33.50
C SER A 6 -6.60 -38.79 32.43
N PRO A 7 -6.00 -39.34 31.35
CA PRO A 7 -5.30 -38.56 30.32
C PRO A 7 -6.18 -37.51 29.64
N LEU A 8 -7.51 -37.66 29.65
CA LEU A 8 -8.44 -36.65 29.14
C LEU A 8 -8.38 -35.31 29.87
N LEU A 9 -8.11 -35.30 31.19
CA LEU A 9 -8.05 -34.06 32.00
C LEU A 9 -6.77 -33.25 31.74
N LEU A 10 -5.65 -33.92 31.43
CA LEU A 10 -4.39 -33.26 31.09
C LEU A 10 -4.42 -32.62 29.71
N PHE A 11 -5.06 -33.25 28.73
CA PHE A 11 -5.25 -32.64 27.39
C PHE A 11 -6.21 -31.45 27.44
N ALA A 12 -7.28 -31.52 28.24
CA ALA A 12 -8.20 -30.40 28.41
C ALA A 12 -7.53 -29.19 29.09
N ALA A 13 -6.70 -29.42 30.13
CA ALA A 13 -5.99 -28.36 30.84
C ALA A 13 -4.88 -27.70 30.00
N ALA A 14 -4.15 -28.47 29.17
CA ALA A 14 -3.15 -27.93 28.26
C ALA A 14 -3.79 -27.11 27.12
N ALA A 15 -4.94 -27.56 26.59
CA ALA A 15 -5.69 -26.83 25.58
C ALA A 15 -6.27 -25.52 26.13
N THR A 16 -6.80 -25.50 27.35
CA THR A 16 -7.31 -24.27 27.99
C THR A 16 -6.21 -23.27 28.34
N LEU A 17 -5.02 -23.74 28.77
CA LEU A 17 -3.87 -22.85 28.96
C LEU A 17 -3.39 -22.22 27.64
N ALA A 18 -3.31 -23.01 26.56
CA ALA A 18 -2.90 -22.51 25.25
C ALA A 18 -3.90 -21.51 24.66
N LEU A 19 -5.20 -21.78 24.79
CA LEU A 19 -6.27 -20.84 24.42
C LEU A 19 -6.23 -19.56 25.26
N GLY A 20 -5.97 -19.66 26.57
CA GLY A 20 -5.83 -18.51 27.46
C GLY A 20 -4.62 -17.62 27.13
N GLN A 21 -3.48 -18.21 26.76
CA GLN A 21 -2.29 -17.46 26.35
C GLN A 21 -2.48 -16.74 25.00
N MET A 22 -3.15 -17.37 24.03
CA MET A 22 -3.48 -16.77 22.73
C MET A 22 -4.43 -15.57 22.89
N ALA A 23 -5.52 -15.73 23.65
CA ALA A 23 -6.46 -14.64 23.94
C ALA A 23 -5.78 -13.48 24.70
N HIS A 24 -4.89 -13.80 25.64
CA HIS A 24 -4.13 -12.79 26.39
C HIS A 24 -3.15 -12.00 25.49
N ALA A 25 -2.48 -12.67 24.55
CA ALA A 25 -1.57 -12.03 23.60
C ALA A 25 -2.31 -11.11 22.60
N GLN A 26 -3.49 -11.52 22.13
CA GLN A 26 -4.35 -10.71 21.25
C GLN A 26 -4.83 -9.44 21.96
N ASN A 27 -5.35 -9.56 23.19
CA ASN A 27 -5.79 -8.41 23.98
C ASN A 27 -4.64 -7.40 24.22
N LYS A 28 -3.43 -7.92 24.47
CA LYS A 28 -2.23 -7.08 24.63
C LYS A 28 -1.90 -6.27 23.37
N LEU A 29 -1.99 -6.88 22.17
CA LEU A 29 -1.69 -6.17 20.92
C LEU A 29 -2.72 -5.08 20.62
N LEU A 30 -4.00 -5.37 20.82
CA LEU A 30 -5.10 -4.43 20.66
C LEU A 30 -4.89 -3.19 21.54
N ASP A 31 -4.57 -3.39 22.82
CA ASP A 31 -4.35 -2.31 23.78
C ASP A 31 -3.10 -1.48 23.47
N VAL A 32 -2.00 -2.13 23.10
CA VAL A 32 -0.74 -1.46 22.72
C VAL A 32 -0.93 -0.53 21.52
N LEU A 33 -1.70 -0.98 20.52
CA LEU A 33 -1.97 -0.19 19.33
C LEU A 33 -3.09 0.83 19.54
N GLN A 34 -3.89 0.69 20.60
CA GLN A 34 -5.10 1.48 20.85
C GLN A 34 -6.06 1.42 19.65
N ASP A 35 -6.34 0.20 19.19
CA ASP A 35 -7.22 -0.02 18.04
C ASP A 35 -8.70 0.04 18.45
N GLU A 36 -9.22 1.25 18.62
CA GLU A 36 -10.60 1.50 19.03
C GLU A 36 -11.65 0.95 18.05
N ASN A 37 -11.27 0.76 16.78
CA ASN A 37 -12.13 0.19 15.77
C ASN A 37 -12.34 -1.32 15.96
N ALA A 38 -11.43 -1.99 16.66
CA ALA A 38 -11.53 -3.42 16.98
C ALA A 38 -12.24 -3.68 18.33
N ARG A 39 -12.41 -2.65 19.17
CA ARG A 39 -13.14 -2.79 20.44
C ARG A 39 -14.63 -3.01 20.20
N ASP A 40 -15.19 -4.00 20.89
CA ASP A 40 -16.60 -4.42 20.80
C ASP A 40 -17.01 -4.89 19.39
N ALA A 41 -16.03 -5.37 18.61
CA ALA A 41 -16.21 -5.85 17.24
C ALA A 41 -15.84 -7.34 17.14
N ASP A 42 -16.51 -8.17 17.95
CA ASP A 42 -16.20 -9.59 18.21
C ASP A 42 -16.21 -10.52 16.98
N PHE A 43 -16.61 -10.02 15.81
CA PHE A 43 -16.58 -10.78 14.57
C PHE A 43 -15.24 -10.77 13.84
N TRP A 44 -14.30 -9.92 14.27
CA TRP A 44 -12.94 -9.89 13.74
C TRP A 44 -12.05 -10.88 14.50
N ILE A 45 -11.46 -11.82 13.77
CA ILE A 45 -10.30 -12.55 14.27
C ILE A 45 -9.10 -11.60 14.21
N TYR A 46 -8.55 -11.25 15.37
CA TYR A 46 -7.55 -10.20 15.49
C TYR A 46 -6.13 -10.77 15.36
N ASN A 47 -5.45 -10.42 14.27
CA ASN A 47 -4.04 -10.76 14.02
C ASN A 47 -3.70 -12.27 14.10
N ASP A 48 -4.67 -13.15 13.85
CA ASP A 48 -4.52 -14.61 13.89
C ASP A 48 -5.04 -15.28 12.61
N LEU A 49 -4.18 -15.29 11.59
CA LEU A 49 -4.47 -15.88 10.29
C LEU A 49 -4.59 -17.41 10.35
N ALA A 50 -3.97 -18.07 11.33
CA ALA A 50 -4.03 -19.52 11.46
C ALA A 50 -5.40 -19.98 11.97
N ALA A 51 -5.89 -19.35 13.05
CA ALA A 51 -7.24 -19.58 13.57
C ALA A 51 -8.30 -19.25 12.51
N ALA A 52 -8.13 -18.13 11.79
CA ALA A 52 -9.06 -17.75 10.73
C ALA A 52 -9.15 -18.77 9.59
N ARG A 53 -8.02 -19.37 9.19
CA ARG A 53 -8.02 -20.44 8.17
C ARG A 53 -8.72 -21.70 8.65
N ALA A 54 -8.49 -22.09 9.90
CA ALA A 54 -9.17 -23.23 10.50
C ALA A 54 -10.69 -23.01 10.54
N GLU A 55 -11.13 -21.81 10.95
CA GLU A 55 -12.54 -21.43 10.98
C GLU A 55 -13.16 -21.36 9.58
N ALA A 56 -12.46 -20.77 8.61
CA ALA A 56 -12.91 -20.70 7.21
C ALA A 56 -13.10 -22.10 6.61
N LYS A 57 -12.20 -23.04 6.90
CA LYS A 57 -12.33 -24.43 6.49
C LYS A 57 -13.54 -25.10 7.15
N ARG A 58 -13.73 -24.88 8.45
CA ARG A 58 -14.85 -25.46 9.22
C ARG A 58 -16.21 -24.94 8.75
N ALA A 59 -16.31 -23.64 8.49
CA ALA A 59 -17.56 -22.98 8.12
C ALA A 59 -17.83 -22.97 6.60
N ASN A 60 -16.88 -23.44 5.78
CA ASN A 60 -16.87 -23.29 4.32
C ASN A 60 -17.21 -21.86 3.89
N LYS A 61 -16.43 -20.90 4.41
CA LYS A 61 -16.55 -19.48 4.10
C LYS A 61 -15.21 -18.96 3.58
N PRO A 62 -15.20 -17.99 2.64
CA PRO A 62 -13.98 -17.28 2.28
C PRO A 62 -13.48 -16.42 3.45
N LEU A 63 -12.16 -16.23 3.53
CA LEU A 63 -11.57 -15.26 4.44
C LEU A 63 -11.64 -13.86 3.82
N PHE A 64 -11.96 -12.86 4.65
CA PHE A 64 -11.81 -11.44 4.37
C PHE A 64 -10.72 -10.87 5.28
N VAL A 65 -9.52 -10.70 4.74
CA VAL A 65 -8.34 -10.26 5.51
C VAL A 65 -8.07 -8.79 5.21
N THR A 66 -8.22 -7.93 6.21
CA THR A 66 -7.84 -6.51 6.14
C THR A 66 -6.43 -6.31 6.70
N PHE A 67 -5.67 -5.42 6.06
CA PHE A 67 -4.33 -5.00 6.47
C PHE A 67 -4.37 -3.52 6.83
N ARG A 68 -4.09 -3.20 8.09
CA ARG A 68 -4.20 -1.83 8.61
C ARG A 68 -3.07 -1.45 9.55
N CYS A 69 -2.38 -0.37 9.24
CA CYS A 69 -1.50 0.30 10.19
C CYS A 69 -2.31 1.21 11.14
N VAL A 70 -2.71 0.70 12.31
CA VAL A 70 -3.58 1.42 13.27
C VAL A 70 -3.12 2.85 13.59
N PRO A 71 -1.82 3.15 13.85
CA PRO A 71 -1.39 4.51 14.20
C PRO A 71 -1.43 5.53 13.06
N CYS A 72 -1.58 5.08 11.80
CA CYS A 72 -1.56 5.98 10.64
C CYS A 72 -2.85 6.81 10.60
N ALA A 73 -2.79 8.11 10.33
CA ALA A 73 -4.00 8.93 10.23
C ALA A 73 -4.75 8.71 8.90
N ASP A 74 -4.01 8.41 7.83
CA ASP A 74 -4.56 8.17 6.51
C ASP A 74 -5.41 6.89 6.48
N CYS A 75 -6.51 6.93 5.72
CA CYS A 75 -7.56 5.90 5.67
C CYS A 75 -8.24 5.58 7.02
N LYS A 76 -8.03 6.35 8.09
CA LYS A 76 -8.69 6.08 9.39
C LYS A 76 -10.22 6.11 9.27
N GLY A 77 -10.76 7.01 8.44
CA GLY A 77 -12.21 7.10 8.20
C GLY A 77 -12.76 5.86 7.50
N PHE A 78 -12.17 5.49 6.36
CA PHE A 78 -12.56 4.28 5.63
C PHE A 78 -12.38 2.99 6.46
N ASP A 79 -11.27 2.88 7.20
CA ASP A 79 -11.04 1.76 8.13
C ASP A 79 -12.14 1.67 9.20
N ALA A 80 -12.56 2.80 9.77
CA ALA A 80 -13.63 2.83 10.77
C ALA A 80 -14.98 2.38 10.17
N GLU A 81 -15.30 2.80 8.94
CA GLU A 81 -16.48 2.32 8.22
C GLU A 81 -16.48 0.80 8.06
N VAL A 82 -15.37 0.22 7.59
CA VAL A 82 -15.27 -1.23 7.36
C VAL A 82 -15.24 -2.02 8.66
N ALA A 83 -14.50 -1.54 9.66
CA ALA A 83 -14.27 -2.27 10.90
C ALA A 83 -15.49 -2.26 11.84
N LYS A 84 -16.23 -1.14 11.90
CA LYS A 84 -17.23 -0.91 12.96
C LYS A 84 -18.46 -0.13 12.52
N ASN A 85 -18.31 0.97 11.78
CA ASN A 85 -19.37 1.98 11.66
C ASN A 85 -20.41 1.66 10.58
N ASN A 86 -20.08 0.82 9.60
CA ASN A 86 -21.00 0.49 8.53
C ASN A 86 -21.77 -0.80 8.79
N GLN A 87 -23.05 -0.69 9.18
CA GLN A 87 -23.88 -1.85 9.53
C GLN A 87 -24.05 -2.82 8.36
N ARG A 88 -24.08 -2.32 7.12
CA ARG A 88 -24.21 -3.16 5.93
C ARG A 88 -22.98 -4.05 5.75
N ILE A 89 -21.78 -3.48 5.81
CA ILE A 89 -20.53 -4.23 5.72
C ILE A 89 -20.39 -5.19 6.90
N LYS A 90 -20.74 -4.74 8.11
CA LYS A 90 -20.71 -5.59 9.31
C LYS A 90 -21.57 -6.83 9.15
N ASN A 91 -22.86 -6.67 8.83
CA ASN A 91 -23.77 -7.80 8.64
C ASN A 91 -23.27 -8.73 7.52
N PHE A 92 -22.90 -8.15 6.38
CA PHE A 92 -22.45 -8.92 5.23
C PHE A 92 -21.17 -9.72 5.52
N THR A 93 -20.24 -9.11 6.26
CA THR A 93 -19.01 -9.75 6.72
C THR A 93 -19.31 -10.91 7.68
N GLN A 94 -20.11 -10.69 8.71
CA GLN A 94 -20.47 -11.71 9.71
C GLN A 94 -21.17 -12.91 9.08
N GLU A 95 -22.09 -12.66 8.16
CA GLU A 95 -22.87 -13.72 7.52
C GLU A 95 -22.04 -14.55 6.55
N LYS A 96 -21.20 -13.89 5.73
CA LYS A 96 -20.64 -14.52 4.52
C LYS A 96 -19.14 -14.78 4.55
N PHE A 97 -18.41 -14.20 5.50
CA PHE A 97 -16.94 -14.29 5.54
C PHE A 97 -16.44 -14.70 6.92
N VAL A 98 -15.20 -15.20 6.96
CA VAL A 98 -14.38 -15.20 8.18
C VAL A 98 -13.48 -13.98 8.13
N ALA A 99 -13.75 -13.02 9.00
CA ALA A 99 -13.12 -11.70 8.97
C ALA A 99 -11.83 -11.68 9.78
N VAL A 100 -10.76 -11.12 9.22
CA VAL A 100 -9.46 -10.97 9.89
C VAL A 100 -9.00 -9.52 9.86
N ARG A 101 -8.63 -9.02 11.03
CA ARG A 101 -8.01 -7.70 11.19
C ARG A 101 -6.52 -7.87 11.44
N GLN A 102 -5.72 -7.79 10.38
CA GLN A 102 -4.26 -7.91 10.43
C GLN A 102 -3.65 -6.52 10.59
N VAL A 103 -3.04 -6.26 11.76
CA VAL A 103 -2.60 -4.91 12.16
C VAL A 103 -1.08 -4.73 12.22
N GLU A 104 -0.34 -5.81 11.97
CA GLU A 104 1.11 -5.79 11.82
C GLU A 104 1.56 -6.79 10.73
N MET A 105 2.73 -6.56 10.13
CA MET A 105 3.24 -7.39 9.04
C MET A 105 4.32 -8.39 9.46
N LYS A 106 4.68 -8.43 10.74
CA LYS A 106 5.83 -9.18 11.26
C LYS A 106 5.80 -10.67 10.92
N GLY A 107 4.65 -11.30 11.16
CA GLY A 107 4.41 -12.73 10.90
C GLY A 107 3.62 -13.04 9.64
N VAL A 108 3.32 -12.03 8.82
CA VAL A 108 2.53 -12.22 7.59
C VAL A 108 3.36 -12.97 6.56
N ASP A 109 2.77 -13.99 5.95
CA ASP A 109 3.37 -14.72 4.83
C ASP A 109 3.36 -13.85 3.56
N LEU A 110 4.53 -13.31 3.23
CA LEU A 110 4.74 -12.45 2.06
C LEU A 110 4.57 -13.19 0.73
N SER A 111 4.60 -14.53 0.71
CA SER A 111 4.29 -15.30 -0.49
C SER A 111 2.78 -15.36 -0.74
N GLN A 112 1.98 -15.47 0.33
CA GLN A 112 0.52 -15.49 0.25
C GLN A 112 -0.08 -14.10 0.03
N PHE A 113 0.35 -13.12 0.83
CA PHE A 113 -0.28 -11.80 0.90
C PHE A 113 0.56 -10.78 0.14
N GLN A 114 0.42 -10.81 -1.19
CA GLN A 114 1.09 -9.88 -2.10
C GLN A 114 0.10 -8.83 -2.58
N PHE A 115 0.26 -7.60 -2.13
CA PHE A 115 -0.46 -6.41 -2.56
C PHE A 115 0.51 -5.22 -2.54
N ASP A 116 0.04 -4.04 -2.93
CA ASP A 116 0.86 -2.84 -2.84
C ASP A 116 1.08 -2.48 -1.36
N TYR A 117 2.30 -2.70 -0.85
CA TYR A 117 2.56 -2.54 0.56
C TYR A 117 2.68 -1.06 0.98
N ASP A 118 2.68 -0.11 0.04
CA ASP A 118 2.60 1.32 0.36
C ASP A 118 1.19 1.80 0.73
N LEU A 119 0.16 0.94 0.57
CA LEU A 119 -1.21 1.30 0.89
C LEU A 119 -1.42 1.52 2.39
N ASN A 120 -2.19 2.55 2.74
CA ASN A 120 -2.59 2.84 4.11
C ASN A 120 -3.64 1.85 4.66
N TRP A 121 -4.38 1.21 3.75
CA TRP A 121 -5.36 0.16 4.02
C TRP A 121 -5.44 -0.76 2.79
N ALA A 122 -5.50 -2.08 3.01
CA ALA A 122 -5.71 -3.07 1.95
C ALA A 122 -6.57 -4.23 2.45
N ALA A 123 -7.14 -4.98 1.53
CA ALA A 123 -7.77 -6.25 1.82
C ALA A 123 -7.44 -7.33 0.79
N MET A 124 -7.40 -8.57 1.26
CA MET A 124 -7.33 -9.74 0.41
C MET A 124 -8.43 -10.74 0.79
N PHE A 125 -9.01 -11.36 -0.22
CA PHE A 125 -10.02 -12.39 -0.07
C PHE A 125 -9.44 -13.71 -0.55
N ILE A 126 -9.48 -14.73 0.30
CA ILE A 126 -8.84 -16.01 0.01
C ILE A 126 -9.74 -17.18 0.44
N ASN A 127 -9.60 -18.32 -0.23
CA ASN A 127 -10.10 -19.60 0.26
C ASN A 127 -9.23 -20.07 1.45
N ALA A 128 -9.75 -20.95 2.29
CA ALA A 128 -9.02 -21.57 3.39
C ALA A 128 -7.73 -22.27 2.94
N ASP A 129 -7.71 -22.83 1.72
CA ASP A 129 -6.52 -23.48 1.13
C ASP A 129 -5.44 -22.50 0.62
N GLY A 130 -5.70 -21.19 0.66
CA GLY A 130 -4.77 -20.15 0.20
C GLY A 130 -5.00 -19.65 -1.23
N THR A 131 -5.95 -20.22 -1.97
CA THR A 131 -6.36 -19.68 -3.28
C THR A 131 -6.84 -18.24 -3.12
N VAL A 132 -6.30 -17.32 -3.92
CA VAL A 132 -6.68 -15.89 -3.87
C VAL A 132 -7.89 -15.64 -4.75
N TYR A 133 -8.97 -15.12 -4.17
CA TYR A 133 -10.14 -14.66 -4.91
C TYR A 133 -9.99 -13.22 -5.40
N ALA A 134 -9.49 -12.33 -4.54
CA ALA A 134 -9.44 -10.90 -4.83
C ALA A 134 -8.40 -10.16 -3.99
N ARG A 135 -7.89 -9.07 -4.56
CA ARG A 135 -7.28 -7.96 -3.83
C ARG A 135 -8.25 -6.80 -3.81
N TYR A 136 -8.18 -5.95 -2.80
CA TYR A 136 -8.95 -4.72 -2.73
C TYR A 136 -8.17 -3.68 -1.93
N GLY A 137 -8.42 -2.39 -2.19
CA GLY A 137 -7.57 -1.31 -1.70
C GLY A 137 -6.64 -0.81 -2.79
N THR A 138 -6.74 0.47 -3.13
CA THR A 138 -5.74 1.17 -3.94
C THR A 138 -5.74 2.67 -3.67
N GLN A 139 -4.72 3.36 -4.15
CA GLN A 139 -4.40 4.75 -3.84
C GLN A 139 -3.74 5.44 -5.02
N SER A 140 -3.84 6.76 -5.06
CA SER A 140 -3.07 7.62 -5.96
C SER A 140 -2.61 8.88 -5.22
N ALA A 141 -1.96 9.79 -5.95
CA ALA A 141 -1.62 11.12 -5.43
C ALA A 141 -2.83 11.98 -5.05
N MET A 142 -4.06 11.59 -5.44
CA MET A 142 -5.29 12.27 -4.99
C MET A 142 -5.60 12.00 -3.52
N GLY A 143 -5.07 10.92 -2.95
CA GLY A 143 -5.25 10.57 -1.54
C GLY A 143 -5.52 9.09 -1.32
N ALA A 144 -5.44 8.69 -0.05
CA ALA A 144 -5.53 7.30 0.36
C ALA A 144 -6.91 6.66 0.14
N ASP A 145 -7.97 7.47 0.05
CA ASP A 145 -9.34 7.00 -0.20
C ASP A 145 -9.77 7.11 -1.67
N ALA A 146 -8.87 7.49 -2.59
CA ALA A 146 -9.21 7.79 -3.99
C ALA A 146 -10.00 6.69 -4.72
N TYR A 147 -9.79 5.43 -4.32
CA TYR A 147 -10.43 4.25 -4.90
C TYR A 147 -11.03 3.32 -3.84
N ASN A 148 -11.23 3.82 -2.62
CA ASN A 148 -11.71 3.04 -1.49
C ASN A 148 -13.06 3.59 -1.05
N SER A 149 -14.13 2.84 -1.31
CA SER A 149 -15.47 3.16 -0.81
C SER A 149 -16.17 1.92 -0.25
N VAL A 150 -17.16 2.14 0.60
CA VAL A 150 -18.01 1.05 1.12
C VAL A 150 -18.73 0.33 -0.02
N GLU A 151 -19.21 1.08 -1.00
CA GLU A 151 -19.96 0.55 -2.14
C GLU A 151 -19.10 -0.38 -3.01
N SER A 152 -17.89 0.06 -3.39
CA SER A 152 -16.96 -0.74 -4.19
C SER A 152 -16.45 -1.96 -3.44
N LEU A 153 -16.28 -1.86 -2.11
CA LEU A 153 -15.93 -3.01 -1.27
C LEU A 153 -17.07 -4.04 -1.28
N GLU A 154 -18.32 -3.61 -1.06
CA GLU A 154 -19.47 -4.51 -1.08
C GLU A 154 -19.61 -5.23 -2.43
N LYS A 155 -19.47 -4.51 -3.56
CA LYS A 155 -19.50 -5.10 -4.91
C LYS A 155 -18.37 -6.12 -5.09
N THR A 156 -17.16 -5.81 -4.62
CA THR A 156 -16.03 -6.76 -4.64
C THR A 156 -16.35 -8.02 -3.81
N MET A 157 -16.87 -7.85 -2.59
CA MET A 157 -17.27 -8.96 -1.72
C MET A 157 -18.32 -9.85 -2.39
N ARG A 158 -19.32 -9.28 -3.07
CA ARG A 158 -20.34 -10.04 -3.82
C ARG A 158 -19.70 -10.86 -4.97
N ARG A 159 -18.77 -10.27 -5.72
CA ARG A 159 -18.01 -10.97 -6.78
C ARG A 159 -17.17 -12.11 -6.20
N VAL A 160 -16.56 -11.91 -5.03
CA VAL A 160 -15.83 -12.96 -4.30
C VAL A 160 -16.74 -14.12 -3.90
N LEU A 161 -17.96 -13.85 -3.39
CA LEU A 161 -18.90 -14.93 -3.05
C LEU A 161 -19.33 -15.73 -4.28
N ALA A 162 -19.53 -15.07 -5.42
CA ALA A 162 -19.80 -15.77 -6.68
C ALA A 162 -18.64 -16.72 -7.07
N LEU A 163 -17.38 -16.28 -6.89
CA LEU A 163 -16.21 -17.13 -7.09
C LEU A 163 -16.14 -18.27 -6.07
N HIS A 164 -16.45 -18.01 -4.80
CA HIS A 164 -16.43 -19.04 -3.76
C HIS A 164 -17.49 -20.11 -3.98
N ASN A 165 -18.71 -19.72 -4.38
CA ASN A 165 -19.79 -20.67 -4.69
C ASN A 165 -19.47 -21.58 -5.87
N GLY A 166 -18.64 -21.13 -6.81
CA GLY A 166 -18.15 -21.95 -7.94
C GLY A 166 -16.91 -22.78 -7.62
N TYR A 167 -16.40 -22.76 -6.38
CA TYR A 167 -15.19 -23.46 -5.99
C TYR A 167 -15.48 -24.93 -5.61
N PRO A 168 -14.64 -25.91 -5.98
CA PRO A 168 -13.33 -25.79 -6.65
C PRO A 168 -13.38 -25.77 -8.18
N ALA A 169 -14.55 -25.84 -8.83
CA ALA A 169 -14.65 -25.96 -10.29
C ALA A 169 -13.98 -24.79 -11.06
N ASN A 170 -13.90 -23.61 -10.46
CA ASN A 170 -13.25 -22.43 -11.04
C ASN A 170 -11.80 -22.19 -10.57
N GLN A 171 -11.18 -23.10 -9.83
CA GLN A 171 -9.84 -22.91 -9.24
C GLN A 171 -8.77 -22.58 -10.28
N ALA A 172 -8.81 -23.23 -11.45
CA ALA A 172 -7.86 -22.97 -12.54
C ALA A 172 -7.89 -21.51 -13.02
N ALA A 173 -9.06 -20.86 -13.01
CA ALA A 173 -9.22 -19.45 -13.39
C ALA A 173 -8.65 -18.47 -12.36
N LEU A 174 -8.31 -18.94 -11.15
CA LEU A 174 -7.77 -18.16 -10.04
C LEU A 174 -6.26 -18.36 -9.85
N ALA A 175 -5.65 -19.33 -10.54
CA ALA A 175 -4.24 -19.70 -10.34
C ALA A 175 -3.27 -18.50 -10.47
N GLY A 176 -3.52 -17.60 -11.43
CA GLY A 176 -2.69 -16.41 -11.65
C GLY A 176 -2.81 -15.33 -10.57
N LYS A 177 -3.80 -15.43 -9.67
CA LYS A 177 -3.97 -14.46 -8.58
C LYS A 177 -3.01 -14.70 -7.42
N LEU A 178 -2.51 -15.91 -7.24
CA LEU A 178 -1.46 -16.18 -6.26
C LEU A 178 -0.11 -15.80 -6.88
N GLY A 179 0.67 -14.99 -6.16
CA GLY A 179 1.99 -14.59 -6.62
C GLY A 179 2.99 -15.72 -6.60
N LYS A 180 4.08 -15.56 -7.36
CA LYS A 180 5.24 -16.43 -7.23
C LYS A 180 5.75 -16.39 -5.77
N PRO A 181 6.20 -17.52 -5.21
CA PRO A 181 6.79 -17.54 -3.89
C PRO A 181 7.91 -16.50 -3.77
N LYS A 182 7.89 -15.75 -2.65
CA LYS A 182 8.96 -14.80 -2.34
C LYS A 182 10.16 -15.55 -1.76
N THR A 183 11.36 -15.02 -1.97
CA THR A 183 12.60 -15.56 -1.40
C THR A 183 12.56 -15.60 0.13
N TYR A 184 11.90 -14.62 0.74
CA TYR A 184 11.70 -14.51 2.18
C TYR A 184 10.21 -14.63 2.49
N LYS A 185 9.84 -15.47 3.46
CA LYS A 185 8.45 -15.70 3.82
C LYS A 185 7.89 -14.62 4.74
N SER A 186 8.73 -13.95 5.53
CA SER A 186 8.30 -12.89 6.45
C SER A 186 9.21 -11.68 6.45
N ALA A 187 8.70 -10.57 6.97
CA ALA A 187 9.41 -9.31 7.08
C ALA A 187 10.77 -9.44 7.82
N LEU A 188 10.80 -10.25 8.88
CA LEU A 188 12.00 -10.45 9.70
C LEU A 188 13.10 -11.25 8.98
N GLN A 189 12.77 -11.97 7.91
CA GLN A 189 13.73 -12.73 7.11
C GLN A 189 14.40 -11.89 6.02
N MET A 190 13.86 -10.71 5.70
CA MET A 190 14.38 -9.86 4.62
C MET A 190 15.73 -9.26 5.01
N PRO A 191 16.79 -9.36 4.17
CA PRO A 191 18.09 -8.78 4.44
C PRO A 191 18.07 -7.27 4.62
N GLY A 192 17.31 -6.56 3.77
CA GLY A 192 17.19 -5.10 3.83
C GLY A 192 16.30 -4.57 4.96
N MET A 193 15.70 -5.44 5.77
CA MET A 193 14.92 -5.01 6.92
C MET A 193 15.85 -4.45 8.00
N LYS A 194 15.73 -3.15 8.31
CA LYS A 194 16.55 -2.50 9.34
C LYS A 194 16.05 -2.85 10.75
N HIS A 195 16.95 -2.84 11.72
CA HIS A 195 16.65 -3.05 13.14
C HIS A 195 15.88 -4.36 13.46
N ARG A 196 16.15 -5.46 12.72
CA ARG A 196 15.45 -6.76 12.88
C ARG A 196 15.38 -7.26 14.32
N SER A 197 16.46 -7.17 15.09
CA SER A 197 16.47 -7.62 16.49
C SER A 197 15.46 -6.85 17.36
N LYS A 198 15.28 -5.55 17.11
CA LYS A 198 14.27 -4.72 17.79
C LYS A 198 12.86 -5.09 17.34
N LEU A 199 12.67 -5.31 16.03
CA LEU A 199 11.39 -5.70 15.44
C LEU A 199 10.95 -7.11 15.86
N ALA A 200 11.88 -8.02 16.16
CA ALA A 200 11.59 -9.40 16.56
C ALA A 200 10.95 -9.51 17.96
N GLY A 201 11.10 -8.50 18.81
CA GLY A 201 10.46 -8.47 20.12
C GLY A 201 8.93 -8.36 20.04
N SER A 202 8.25 -8.48 21.18
CA SER A 202 6.80 -8.27 21.29
C SER A 202 6.41 -6.90 20.73
N THR A 203 5.32 -6.87 19.96
CA THR A 203 4.89 -5.67 19.25
C THR A 203 4.51 -4.55 20.23
N ALA A 204 5.03 -3.37 19.93
CA ALA A 204 4.90 -2.09 20.60
C ALA A 204 4.85 -0.99 19.52
N ARG A 205 4.36 0.20 19.87
CA ARG A 205 4.24 1.32 18.92
C ARG A 205 5.55 1.73 18.23
N ASN A 206 6.69 1.42 18.85
CA ASN A 206 8.03 1.80 18.37
C ASN A 206 8.81 0.66 17.68
N ASN A 207 8.20 -0.53 17.52
CA ASN A 207 8.81 -1.70 16.88
C ASN A 207 7.82 -2.55 16.05
N CYS A 208 6.66 -1.99 15.71
CA CYS A 208 5.72 -2.61 14.77
C CYS A 208 6.31 -2.62 13.36
N VAL A 209 6.06 -3.69 12.60
CA VAL A 209 6.37 -3.75 11.17
C VAL A 209 5.17 -3.25 10.38
N HIS A 210 5.32 -2.10 9.75
CA HIS A 210 4.31 -1.51 8.88
C HIS A 210 4.38 -2.11 7.47
N CYS A 211 3.28 -2.07 6.72
CA CYS A 211 3.21 -2.57 5.33
C CYS A 211 4.34 -1.98 4.48
N HIS A 212 4.50 -0.66 4.45
CA HIS A 212 5.50 -0.03 3.58
C HIS A 212 6.94 -0.42 3.93
N ASN A 213 7.19 -0.95 5.15
CA ASN A 213 8.53 -1.43 5.52
C ASN A 213 8.97 -2.65 4.70
N ILE A 214 8.03 -3.40 4.11
CA ILE A 214 8.38 -4.46 3.15
C ILE A 214 9.04 -3.84 1.92
N HIS A 215 8.42 -2.78 1.36
CA HIS A 215 8.97 -2.05 0.23
C HIS A 215 10.24 -1.27 0.58
N ASP A 216 10.37 -0.72 1.80
CA ASP A 216 11.63 -0.14 2.30
C ASP A 216 12.76 -1.19 2.30
N ALA A 217 12.49 -2.39 2.80
CA ALA A 217 13.47 -3.47 2.87
C ALA A 217 13.87 -4.00 1.48
N GLU A 218 12.92 -4.06 0.54
CA GLU A 218 13.22 -4.38 -0.87
C GLU A 218 14.12 -3.31 -1.50
N HIS A 219 13.85 -2.01 -1.26
CA HIS A 219 14.69 -0.92 -1.74
C HIS A 219 16.10 -0.98 -1.15
N GLU A 220 16.22 -1.19 0.16
CA GLU A 220 17.51 -1.29 0.84
C GLU A 220 18.32 -2.46 0.26
N GLN A 221 17.71 -3.63 0.09
CA GLN A 221 18.40 -4.78 -0.47
C GLN A 221 18.89 -4.54 -1.89
N LEU A 222 18.07 -3.90 -2.74
CA LEU A 222 18.48 -3.52 -4.10
C LEU A 222 19.61 -2.49 -4.07
N GLN A 223 19.56 -1.56 -3.12
CA GLN A 223 20.58 -0.54 -2.95
C GLN A 223 21.91 -1.12 -2.51
N ASP A 224 21.93 -1.97 -1.48
CA ASP A 224 23.13 -2.64 -0.97
C ASP A 224 23.78 -3.53 -2.04
N ALA A 225 22.96 -4.11 -2.93
CA ALA A 225 23.42 -4.89 -4.06
C ALA A 225 23.85 -4.05 -5.28
N GLY A 226 23.76 -2.71 -5.24
CA GLY A 226 24.07 -1.83 -6.37
C GLY A 226 23.10 -1.96 -7.56
N ARG A 227 21.88 -2.47 -7.32
CA ARG A 227 20.87 -2.81 -8.32
C ARG A 227 19.61 -1.96 -8.29
N LEU A 228 19.50 -1.01 -7.34
CA LEU A 228 18.36 -0.10 -7.28
C LEU A 228 18.33 0.82 -8.51
N ASN A 229 17.20 0.85 -9.20
CA ASN A 229 16.93 1.74 -10.33
C ASN A 229 15.46 2.21 -10.27
N HIS A 230 15.06 3.13 -11.15
CA HIS A 230 13.69 3.65 -11.16
C HIS A 230 12.64 2.58 -11.47
N ASP A 231 12.99 1.53 -12.23
CA ASP A 231 12.05 0.46 -12.55
C ASP A 231 11.51 -0.24 -11.30
N ALA A 232 12.38 -0.40 -10.29
CA ALA A 232 11.99 -0.97 -9.01
C ALA A 232 10.93 -0.16 -8.25
N LEU A 233 10.69 1.11 -8.64
CA LEU A 233 9.76 2.04 -8.01
C LEU A 233 8.37 2.02 -8.66
N TRP A 234 8.28 1.57 -9.91
CA TRP A 234 7.03 1.53 -10.66
C TRP A 234 6.23 0.27 -10.33
N ARG A 235 5.62 0.28 -9.14
CA ARG A 235 4.83 -0.83 -8.60
C ARG A 235 3.34 -0.60 -8.79
N TYR A 236 2.60 -1.69 -9.00
CA TYR A 236 1.14 -1.70 -9.12
C TYR A 236 0.56 -0.55 -9.98
N PRO A 237 0.92 -0.48 -11.29
CA PRO A 237 0.46 0.59 -12.17
C PRO A 237 -1.06 0.70 -12.16
N LEU A 238 -1.58 1.94 -12.11
CA LEU A 238 -3.01 2.20 -12.15
C LEU A 238 -3.57 1.88 -13.55
N PRO A 239 -4.89 1.67 -13.69
CA PRO A 239 -5.54 1.55 -15.00
C PRO A 239 -5.26 2.76 -15.92
N ASP A 240 -5.01 3.94 -15.34
CA ASP A 240 -4.60 5.16 -16.04
C ASP A 240 -3.34 4.97 -16.91
N ASN A 241 -2.43 4.07 -16.51
CA ASN A 241 -1.23 3.74 -17.31
C ASN A 241 -1.58 3.08 -18.65
N LEU A 242 -2.78 2.51 -18.78
CA LEU A 242 -3.32 1.99 -20.05
C LEU A 242 -4.19 3.03 -20.77
N GLY A 243 -4.45 4.17 -20.13
CA GLY A 243 -5.43 5.18 -20.55
C GLY A 243 -6.86 4.86 -20.14
N LEU A 244 -7.08 4.06 -19.10
CA LEU A 244 -8.40 3.73 -18.58
C LEU A 244 -8.70 4.51 -17.30
N GLN A 245 -9.86 5.16 -17.25
CA GLN A 245 -10.47 5.57 -15.97
C GLN A 245 -11.57 4.57 -15.64
N LEU A 246 -11.52 4.04 -14.43
CA LEU A 246 -12.53 3.12 -13.90
C LEU A 246 -13.39 3.85 -12.87
N ASP A 247 -14.67 3.48 -12.80
CA ASP A 247 -15.57 3.97 -11.77
C ASP A 247 -15.06 3.51 -10.39
N PRO A 248 -14.64 4.42 -9.49
CA PRO A 248 -14.15 4.05 -8.18
C PRO A 248 -15.22 3.41 -7.29
N SER A 249 -16.52 3.60 -7.58
CA SER A 249 -17.63 2.99 -6.82
C SER A 249 -17.94 1.55 -7.26
N ASP A 250 -17.42 1.11 -8.41
CA ASP A 250 -17.62 -0.24 -8.94
C ASP A 250 -16.30 -1.03 -9.04
N GLY A 251 -15.27 -0.37 -9.58
CA GLY A 251 -13.93 -0.89 -9.76
C GLY A 251 -13.69 -1.65 -11.07
N LEU A 252 -14.71 -1.93 -11.88
CA LEU A 252 -14.58 -2.64 -13.16
C LEU A 252 -15.22 -1.92 -14.35
N VAL A 253 -16.09 -0.94 -14.12
CA VAL A 253 -16.74 -0.15 -15.18
C VAL A 253 -15.79 0.91 -15.71
N VAL A 254 -15.56 0.94 -17.03
CA VAL A 254 -14.79 1.99 -17.70
C VAL A 254 -15.65 3.25 -17.80
N THR A 255 -15.16 4.37 -17.27
CA THR A 255 -15.85 5.68 -17.30
C THR A 255 -15.26 6.61 -18.35
N ALA A 256 -13.97 6.49 -18.63
CA ALA A 256 -13.31 7.23 -19.70
C ALA A 256 -12.14 6.44 -20.28
N VAL A 257 -11.83 6.72 -21.55
CA VAL A 257 -10.66 6.20 -22.25
C VAL A 257 -9.88 7.36 -22.82
N GLN A 258 -8.62 7.50 -22.43
CA GLN A 258 -7.74 8.56 -22.90
C GLN A 258 -7.44 8.38 -24.39
N ALA A 259 -7.63 9.43 -25.20
CA ALA A 259 -7.28 9.40 -26.62
C ALA A 259 -5.80 8.99 -26.84
N ASP A 260 -5.54 8.26 -27.93
CA ASP A 260 -4.23 7.75 -28.34
C ASP A 260 -3.52 6.79 -27.36
N SER A 261 -4.17 6.44 -26.25
CA SER A 261 -3.68 5.46 -25.28
C SER A 261 -3.72 4.02 -25.81
N PRO A 262 -3.04 3.07 -25.16
CA PRO A 262 -3.17 1.65 -25.47
C PRO A 262 -4.62 1.15 -25.46
N ALA A 263 -5.43 1.58 -24.48
CA ALA A 263 -6.84 1.21 -24.38
C ALA A 263 -7.68 1.77 -25.53
N TYR A 264 -7.44 3.03 -25.91
CA TYR A 264 -8.12 3.66 -27.05
C TYR A 264 -7.80 2.94 -28.36
N LYS A 265 -6.51 2.66 -28.61
CA LYS A 265 -6.06 1.95 -29.81
C LYS A 265 -6.62 0.52 -29.89
N ALA A 266 -6.85 -0.12 -28.75
CA ALA A 266 -7.51 -1.42 -28.69
C ALA A 266 -9.04 -1.35 -28.89
N GLY A 267 -9.63 -0.15 -28.85
CA GLY A 267 -11.06 0.09 -29.06
C GLY A 267 -11.93 -0.22 -27.83
N LEU A 268 -11.39 0.02 -26.63
CA LEU A 268 -12.20 0.11 -25.40
C LEU A 268 -12.95 1.44 -25.36
N HIS A 269 -14.14 1.44 -24.75
CA HIS A 269 -15.01 2.62 -24.65
C HIS A 269 -15.58 2.76 -23.23
N PRO A 270 -16.03 3.97 -22.85
CA PRO A 270 -16.87 4.15 -21.68
C PRO A 270 -18.08 3.21 -21.71
N GLY A 271 -18.42 2.62 -20.56
CA GLY A 271 -19.48 1.62 -20.40
C GLY A 271 -19.02 0.18 -20.58
N ASP A 272 -17.81 -0.07 -21.09
CA ASP A 272 -17.23 -1.41 -21.06
C ASP A 272 -17.01 -1.86 -19.60
N VAL A 273 -17.38 -3.09 -19.26
CA VAL A 273 -17.16 -3.65 -17.91
C VAL A 273 -16.09 -4.71 -17.97
N LEU A 274 -14.94 -4.44 -17.33
CA LEU A 274 -13.81 -5.36 -17.34
C LEU A 274 -14.14 -6.62 -16.54
N THR A 275 -13.83 -7.79 -17.11
CA THR A 275 -14.09 -9.09 -16.48
C THR A 275 -12.83 -9.91 -16.26
N ARG A 276 -11.85 -9.82 -17.16
CA ARG A 276 -10.56 -10.52 -17.03
C ARG A 276 -9.39 -9.69 -17.56
N ALA A 277 -8.20 -9.95 -17.02
CA ALA A 277 -6.93 -9.49 -17.56
C ALA A 277 -5.94 -10.67 -17.60
N ASP A 278 -5.34 -10.94 -18.77
CA ASP A 278 -4.45 -12.08 -19.02
C ASP A 278 -5.00 -13.41 -18.45
N GLY A 279 -6.28 -13.67 -18.72
CA GLY A 279 -7.00 -14.86 -18.26
C GLY A 279 -7.47 -14.82 -16.81
N GLN A 280 -6.93 -13.93 -15.96
CA GLN A 280 -7.31 -13.83 -14.55
C GLN A 280 -8.63 -13.10 -14.38
N VAL A 281 -9.51 -13.60 -13.52
CA VAL A 281 -10.78 -12.92 -13.18
C VAL A 281 -10.50 -11.62 -12.44
N LEU A 282 -11.17 -10.53 -12.84
CA LEU A 282 -11.13 -9.26 -12.14
C LEU A 282 -12.34 -9.12 -11.20
N THR A 283 -12.09 -8.68 -9.97
CA THR A 283 -13.15 -8.35 -9.01
C THR A 283 -13.08 -6.89 -8.55
N SER A 284 -11.92 -6.25 -8.72
CA SER A 284 -11.62 -4.89 -8.30
C SER A 284 -10.50 -4.27 -9.17
N ILE A 285 -10.25 -2.96 -8.98
CA ILE A 285 -9.10 -2.26 -9.58
C ILE A 285 -7.77 -2.91 -9.16
N ALA A 286 -7.64 -3.32 -7.89
CA ALA A 286 -6.41 -3.90 -7.36
C ALA A 286 -6.05 -5.25 -8.01
N ASP A 287 -7.04 -6.00 -8.51
CA ASP A 287 -6.76 -7.18 -9.33
C ASP A 287 -6.15 -6.83 -10.68
N LEU A 288 -6.62 -5.76 -11.33
CA LEU A 288 -6.03 -5.28 -12.58
C LEU A 288 -4.60 -4.79 -12.33
N GLN A 289 -4.38 -4.01 -11.27
CA GLN A 289 -3.03 -3.57 -10.88
C GLN A 289 -2.10 -4.75 -10.59
N TRP A 290 -2.62 -5.84 -10.02
CA TRP A 290 -1.84 -7.06 -9.82
C TRP A 290 -1.37 -7.67 -11.14
N VAL A 291 -2.26 -7.80 -12.14
CA VAL A 291 -1.86 -8.28 -13.47
C VAL A 291 -0.80 -7.36 -14.07
N LEU A 292 -1.05 -6.05 -14.06
CA LEU A 292 -0.15 -5.04 -14.61
C LEU A 292 1.20 -5.00 -13.89
N HIS A 293 1.23 -5.20 -12.58
CA HIS A 293 2.45 -5.22 -11.78
C HIS A 293 3.41 -6.33 -12.25
N ASN A 294 2.89 -7.49 -12.63
CA ASN A 294 3.68 -8.66 -13.01
C ASN A 294 4.18 -8.64 -14.46
N LEU A 295 3.72 -7.70 -15.30
CA LEU A 295 4.24 -7.49 -16.65
C LEU A 295 5.59 -6.77 -16.60
N PRO A 296 6.48 -6.94 -17.59
CA PRO A 296 7.72 -6.16 -17.64
C PRO A 296 7.41 -4.68 -17.95
N ASN A 297 8.28 -3.77 -17.50
CA ASN A 297 8.20 -2.34 -17.85
C ASN A 297 8.94 -2.01 -19.18
N THR A 298 9.28 -3.03 -19.95
CA THR A 298 9.67 -2.90 -21.35
C THR A 298 8.41 -2.92 -22.22
N SER A 299 8.56 -3.09 -23.54
CA SER A 299 7.40 -3.38 -24.39
C SER A 299 6.67 -4.62 -23.89
N ALA A 300 5.38 -4.48 -23.63
CA ALA A 300 4.53 -5.50 -23.04
C ALA A 300 3.16 -5.48 -23.71
N ASN A 301 2.40 -6.56 -23.54
CA ASN A 301 0.99 -6.60 -23.92
C ASN A 301 0.17 -7.09 -22.74
N VAL A 302 -1.08 -6.64 -22.67
CA VAL A 302 -2.10 -7.20 -21.77
C VAL A 302 -3.37 -7.44 -22.57
N THR A 303 -4.00 -8.60 -22.37
CA THR A 303 -5.30 -8.92 -22.96
C THR A 303 -6.39 -8.69 -21.92
N LEU A 304 -7.30 -7.76 -22.20
CA LEU A 304 -8.46 -7.47 -21.38
C LEU A 304 -9.71 -8.10 -22.00
N LYS A 305 -10.48 -8.83 -21.18
CA LYS A 305 -11.86 -9.22 -21.53
C LYS A 305 -12.83 -8.29 -20.82
N ALA A 306 -13.87 -7.89 -21.53
CA ALA A 306 -14.91 -7.01 -21.03
C ALA A 306 -16.28 -7.40 -21.61
N THR A 307 -17.35 -6.84 -21.05
CA THR A 307 -18.67 -6.83 -21.67
C THR A 307 -19.01 -5.44 -22.18
N ARG A 308 -19.64 -5.36 -23.36
CA ARG A 308 -20.20 -4.13 -23.93
C ARG A 308 -21.68 -4.38 -24.21
N GLY A 309 -22.54 -3.85 -23.35
CA GLY A 309 -23.92 -4.34 -23.26
C GLY A 309 -23.90 -5.85 -22.98
N ASP A 310 -24.58 -6.62 -23.81
CA ASP A 310 -24.68 -8.09 -23.66
C ASP A 310 -23.56 -8.87 -24.36
N HIS A 311 -22.66 -8.19 -25.10
CA HIS A 311 -21.62 -8.86 -25.87
C HIS A 311 -20.30 -8.93 -25.11
N ALA A 312 -19.67 -10.11 -25.10
CA ALA A 312 -18.30 -10.27 -24.64
C ALA A 312 -17.32 -9.76 -25.70
N ILE A 313 -16.33 -8.97 -25.27
CA ILE A 313 -15.25 -8.46 -26.11
C ILE A 313 -13.89 -8.84 -25.50
N GLU A 314 -12.89 -9.04 -26.36
CA GLU A 314 -11.50 -9.26 -25.97
C GLU A 314 -10.61 -8.26 -26.71
N LYS A 315 -9.82 -7.50 -25.95
CA LYS A 315 -8.97 -6.42 -26.45
C LYS A 315 -7.53 -6.65 -26.01
N LYS A 316 -6.61 -6.72 -26.98
CA LYS A 316 -5.17 -6.77 -26.71
C LYS A 316 -4.60 -5.36 -26.75
N LEU A 317 -4.01 -4.92 -25.65
CA LEU A 317 -3.38 -3.62 -25.50
C LEU A 317 -1.88 -3.80 -25.59
N ALA A 318 -1.21 -3.00 -26.42
CA ALA A 318 0.23 -2.95 -26.53
C ALA A 318 0.77 -1.72 -25.81
N MET A 319 1.72 -1.92 -24.90
CA MET A 319 2.42 -0.85 -24.18
C MET A 319 3.88 -0.78 -24.62
N ASN A 320 4.40 0.44 -24.74
CA ASN A 320 5.82 0.67 -25.03
C ASN A 320 6.65 0.57 -23.75
N ALA A 321 7.99 0.58 -23.88
CA ALA A 321 8.87 0.69 -22.73
C ALA A 321 8.51 1.90 -21.85
N ASP A 322 8.79 1.77 -20.54
CA ASP A 322 8.50 2.77 -19.51
C ASP A 322 7.02 3.05 -19.22
N TRP A 323 6.10 2.20 -19.70
CA TRP A 323 4.66 2.40 -19.53
C TRP A 323 4.18 2.38 -18.07
N LYS A 324 4.94 1.82 -17.12
CA LYS A 324 4.57 1.80 -15.69
C LYS A 324 4.82 3.11 -14.96
N LYS A 325 5.50 4.09 -15.59
CA LYS A 325 5.75 5.40 -14.97
C LYS A 325 4.43 6.04 -14.54
N THR A 326 4.35 6.47 -13.29
CA THR A 326 3.15 7.07 -12.70
C THR A 326 3.55 7.98 -11.55
N ASP A 327 2.60 8.73 -11.00
CA ASP A 327 2.83 9.53 -9.80
C ASP A 327 2.96 8.61 -8.58
N ILE A 328 4.19 8.50 -8.06
CA ILE A 328 4.54 7.71 -6.87
C ILE A 328 4.82 8.59 -5.64
N SER A 329 4.49 9.89 -5.70
CA SER A 329 4.84 10.86 -4.66
C SER A 329 4.18 10.56 -3.31
N TRP A 330 3.07 9.82 -3.33
CA TRP A 330 2.32 9.39 -2.15
C TRP A 330 2.93 8.18 -1.44
N ARG A 331 3.84 7.42 -2.09
CA ARG A 331 4.40 6.18 -1.55
C ARG A 331 5.28 6.46 -0.33
N GLY A 332 5.04 5.77 0.78
CA GLY A 332 5.89 5.88 1.97
C GLY A 332 7.30 5.32 1.74
N SER A 333 7.39 4.24 0.96
CA SER A 333 8.63 3.50 0.72
C SER A 333 9.69 4.25 -0.08
N ILE A 334 9.34 5.38 -0.73
CA ILE A 334 10.32 6.20 -1.45
C ILE A 334 11.07 7.17 -0.52
N TRP A 335 10.61 7.37 0.71
CA TRP A 335 11.25 8.28 1.66
C TRP A 335 12.64 7.78 2.09
N SER A 336 12.80 6.45 2.17
CA SER A 336 14.03 5.77 2.56
C SER A 336 15.08 5.69 1.44
N ILE A 337 14.66 5.84 0.18
CA ILE A 337 15.54 5.79 -1.00
C ILE A 337 16.55 6.94 -0.97
N LYS A 338 17.81 6.69 -1.33
CA LYS A 338 18.81 7.76 -1.46
C LYS A 338 18.63 8.57 -2.76
N PRO A 339 18.93 9.88 -2.77
CA PRO A 339 19.45 10.67 -1.66
C PRO A 339 18.37 11.04 -0.63
N VAL A 340 18.64 10.83 0.65
CA VAL A 340 17.72 11.19 1.75
C VAL A 340 17.92 12.65 2.15
N LEU A 341 16.83 13.43 2.22
CA LEU A 341 16.92 14.85 2.57
C LEU A 341 17.03 15.10 4.09
N ALA A 342 16.56 14.14 4.90
CA ALA A 342 16.51 14.25 6.37
C ALA A 342 15.89 15.58 6.88
N THR A 343 14.96 16.14 6.11
CA THR A 343 14.38 17.46 6.34
C THR A 343 12.89 17.43 5.98
N TRP A 344 12.06 18.07 6.79
CA TRP A 344 10.64 18.25 6.50
C TRP A 344 10.39 19.65 5.92
N CYS A 345 9.91 19.68 4.67
CA CYS A 345 9.63 20.89 3.91
C CYS A 345 8.11 21.03 3.71
N ALA A 346 7.41 21.61 4.68
CA ALA A 346 5.96 21.64 4.70
C ALA A 346 5.36 22.59 3.64
N PRO A 347 4.30 22.21 2.91
CA PRO A 347 3.55 23.14 2.08
C PRO A 347 2.99 24.30 2.91
N MET A 348 3.12 25.53 2.40
CA MET A 348 2.55 26.72 3.04
C MET A 348 1.10 26.93 2.63
N LYS A 349 0.28 27.49 3.53
CA LYS A 349 -1.11 27.87 3.23
C LYS A 349 -1.15 29.23 2.53
N ASP A 350 -2.14 29.47 1.67
CA ASP A 350 -2.27 30.72 0.91
C ASP A 350 -2.18 32.00 1.77
N LYS A 351 -2.77 31.99 2.97
CA LYS A 351 -2.69 33.12 3.92
C LYS A 351 -1.25 33.47 4.31
N GLN A 352 -0.36 32.48 4.39
CA GLN A 352 1.07 32.65 4.68
C GLN A 352 1.87 33.03 3.43
N ILE A 353 1.39 32.64 2.24
CA ILE A 353 2.06 32.90 0.96
C ILE A 353 1.82 34.34 0.49
N LYS A 354 0.59 34.85 0.60
CA LYS A 354 0.21 36.18 0.10
C LYS A 354 1.16 37.31 0.54
N PRO A 355 1.57 37.41 1.83
CA PRO A 355 2.49 38.46 2.28
C PRO A 355 3.88 38.39 1.65
N LEU A 356 4.30 37.22 1.14
CA LEU A 356 5.62 37.02 0.55
C LEU A 356 5.75 37.59 -0.87
N ARG A 357 4.64 38.00 -1.50
CA ARG A 357 4.59 38.59 -2.86
C ARG A 357 5.37 37.77 -3.90
N LEU A 358 5.23 36.44 -3.85
CA LEU A 358 5.89 35.53 -4.78
C LEU A 358 5.25 35.58 -6.17
N ALA A 359 6.01 35.16 -7.19
CA ALA A 359 5.49 35.04 -8.54
C ALA A 359 4.26 34.13 -8.60
N LYS A 360 3.32 34.42 -9.51
CA LYS A 360 2.06 33.70 -9.64
C LYS A 360 2.29 32.18 -9.73
N GLY A 361 1.64 31.44 -8.84
CA GLY A 361 1.60 29.97 -8.79
C GLY A 361 2.86 29.29 -8.23
N VAL A 362 3.76 30.03 -7.58
CA VAL A 362 4.80 29.42 -6.73
C VAL A 362 4.11 28.63 -5.62
N LYS A 363 4.56 27.39 -5.39
CA LYS A 363 4.14 26.54 -4.28
C LYS A 363 5.31 26.44 -3.29
N PRO A 364 5.45 27.40 -2.36
CA PRO A 364 6.61 27.43 -1.48
C PRO A 364 6.53 26.36 -0.39
N LEU A 365 7.70 25.85 0.00
CA LEU A 365 7.85 24.87 1.07
C LEU A 365 8.65 25.46 2.23
N GLU A 366 8.11 25.41 3.44
CA GLU A 366 8.78 25.87 4.66
C GLU A 366 9.60 24.73 5.28
N VAL A 367 10.89 24.95 5.50
CA VAL A 367 11.76 24.03 6.25
C VAL A 367 11.34 24.05 7.71
N ARG A 368 10.58 23.05 8.14
CA ARG A 368 10.05 22.97 9.52
C ARG A 368 10.91 22.16 10.47
N TRP A 369 11.69 21.22 9.93
CA TRP A 369 12.53 20.36 10.73
C TRP A 369 13.72 19.87 9.91
N ILE A 370 14.89 19.81 10.55
CA ILE A 370 16.12 19.23 10.00
C ILE A 370 16.59 18.17 11.01
N ASN A 371 16.66 16.92 10.57
CA ASN A 371 17.05 15.79 11.41
C ASN A 371 18.59 15.68 11.51
N THR A 372 19.17 16.40 12.47
CA THR A 372 20.62 16.35 12.72
C THR A 372 21.09 15.06 13.42
N GLY A 373 20.17 14.16 13.76
CA GLY A 373 20.51 12.80 14.19
C GLY A 373 21.11 11.95 13.06
N ARG A 374 20.94 12.37 11.80
CA ARG A 374 21.48 11.69 10.62
C ARG A 374 22.54 12.55 9.89
N PRO A 375 23.49 11.93 9.17
CA PRO A 375 24.49 12.65 8.38
C PRO A 375 23.86 13.63 7.38
N GLU A 376 22.81 13.21 6.67
CA GLU A 376 22.21 14.04 5.61
C GLU A 376 21.66 15.37 6.17
N GLY A 377 21.02 15.32 7.34
CA GLY A 377 20.49 16.51 8.01
C GLY A 377 21.59 17.38 8.64
N ARG A 378 22.67 16.77 9.16
CA ARG A 378 23.86 17.51 9.58
C ARG A 378 24.49 18.25 8.41
N ASN A 379 24.60 17.61 7.26
CA ASN A 379 25.17 18.20 6.04
C ASN A 379 24.33 19.35 5.51
N ALA A 380 23.00 19.19 5.46
CA ALA A 380 22.09 20.28 5.10
C ALA A 380 22.27 21.50 6.02
N LYS A 381 22.33 21.27 7.34
CA LYS A 381 22.55 22.33 8.34
C LYS A 381 23.93 22.98 8.21
N ARG A 382 24.99 22.18 8.00
CA ARG A 382 26.38 22.63 7.83
C ARG A 382 26.54 23.48 6.56
N ALA A 383 25.84 23.12 5.48
CA ALA A 383 25.78 23.91 4.26
C ALA A 383 25.00 25.23 4.42
N GLY A 384 24.28 25.39 5.53
CA GLY A 384 23.64 26.64 5.90
C GLY A 384 22.11 26.65 5.78
N LEU A 385 21.45 25.50 5.54
CA LEU A 385 19.99 25.39 5.63
C LEU A 385 19.53 25.61 7.08
N ARG A 386 18.42 26.32 7.27
CA ARG A 386 17.88 26.66 8.59
C ARG A 386 16.39 26.36 8.65
N GLN A 387 15.91 26.01 9.84
CA GLN A 387 14.48 25.98 10.12
C GLN A 387 13.89 27.38 9.90
N GLY A 388 12.72 27.44 9.24
CA GLY A 388 12.06 28.67 8.82
C GLY A 388 12.51 29.20 7.46
N ASP A 389 13.50 28.58 6.80
CA ASP A 389 13.77 28.87 5.39
C ASP A 389 12.59 28.46 4.52
N ILE A 390 12.29 29.25 3.49
CA ILE A 390 11.20 28.97 2.56
C ILE A 390 11.79 28.68 1.18
N ILE A 391 11.65 27.46 0.69
CA ILE A 391 12.05 27.09 -0.67
C ILE A 391 11.01 27.67 -1.64
N ILE A 392 11.46 28.57 -2.52
CA ILE A 392 10.61 29.26 -3.51
C ILE A 392 10.97 28.92 -4.96
N GLY A 393 12.12 28.26 -5.17
CA GLY A 393 12.60 27.85 -6.48
C GLY A 393 13.62 26.73 -6.42
N MET A 394 13.79 26.06 -7.55
CA MET A 394 14.70 24.94 -7.76
C MET A 394 15.17 24.96 -9.21
N GLU A 395 16.44 24.67 -9.48
CA GLU A 395 17.01 24.62 -10.85
C GLU A 395 16.76 25.93 -11.62
N GLY A 396 16.87 27.08 -10.94
CA GLY A 396 16.64 28.40 -11.52
C GLY A 396 15.17 28.72 -11.84
N LYS A 397 14.23 27.81 -11.57
CA LYS A 397 12.80 27.97 -11.85
C LYS A 397 11.97 28.14 -10.57
N PRO A 398 10.84 28.86 -10.62
CA PRO A 398 9.88 28.91 -9.52
C PRO A 398 9.41 27.51 -9.11
N LEU A 399 9.29 27.23 -7.81
CA LEU A 399 8.85 25.91 -7.33
C LEU A 399 7.36 25.72 -7.61
N ARG A 400 7.00 24.67 -8.36
CA ARG A 400 5.61 24.39 -8.82
C ARG A 400 5.00 23.10 -8.26
N MET A 401 5.65 22.50 -7.27
CA MET A 401 5.31 21.19 -6.74
C MET A 401 5.10 21.24 -5.22
N ASN A 402 4.35 20.28 -4.67
CA ASN A 402 4.16 20.15 -3.22
C ASN A 402 5.35 19.37 -2.59
N SER A 403 5.33 19.16 -1.27
CA SER A 403 6.41 18.47 -0.56
C SER A 403 6.63 17.02 -1.01
N GLN A 404 5.56 16.28 -1.32
CA GLN A 404 5.64 14.89 -1.76
C GLN A 404 6.29 14.80 -3.13
N HIS A 405 5.84 15.63 -4.07
CA HIS A 405 6.41 15.72 -5.42
C HIS A 405 7.85 16.24 -5.39
N PHE A 406 8.18 17.16 -4.47
CA PHE A 406 9.56 17.59 -4.27
C PHE A 406 10.45 16.44 -3.83
N ASN A 407 10.00 15.62 -2.87
CA ASN A 407 10.73 14.43 -2.45
C ASN A 407 10.92 13.46 -3.62
N MET A 408 9.85 13.14 -4.35
CA MET A 408 9.88 12.28 -5.54
C MET A 408 10.84 12.81 -6.61
N HIS A 409 10.79 14.11 -6.93
CA HIS A 409 11.68 14.74 -7.91
C HIS A 409 13.14 14.54 -7.54
N VAL A 410 13.49 14.72 -6.26
CA VAL A 410 14.86 14.50 -5.78
C VAL A 410 15.28 13.04 -5.97
N LYS A 411 14.42 12.06 -5.65
CA LYS A 411 14.75 10.62 -5.81
C LYS A 411 14.95 10.21 -7.26
N LEU A 412 14.20 10.82 -8.19
CA LEU A 412 14.19 10.44 -9.60
C LEU A 412 15.25 11.17 -10.43
N ASN A 413 15.81 12.27 -9.96
CA ASN A 413 16.68 13.12 -10.79
C ASN A 413 18.05 13.40 -10.17
N TYR A 414 18.28 13.04 -8.90
CA TYR A 414 19.53 13.31 -8.20
C TYR A 414 20.11 12.05 -7.58
N ARG A 415 21.43 12.02 -7.45
CA ARG A 415 22.21 10.97 -6.81
C ARG A 415 22.87 11.48 -5.54
N VAL A 416 23.34 10.54 -4.72
CA VAL A 416 24.22 10.88 -3.60
C VAL A 416 25.49 11.54 -4.15
N GLY A 417 25.88 12.66 -3.56
CA GLY A 417 27.02 13.48 -4.00
C GLY A 417 26.62 14.68 -4.88
N ASP A 418 25.42 14.67 -5.46
CA ASP A 418 24.94 15.81 -6.24
C ASP A 418 24.64 17.02 -5.34
N LYS A 419 24.55 18.20 -5.98
CA LYS A 419 24.05 19.42 -5.36
C LYS A 419 22.69 19.76 -5.96
N LEU A 420 21.71 20.01 -5.09
CA LEU A 420 20.38 20.46 -5.49
C LEU A 420 20.31 22.00 -5.40
N PRO A 421 20.31 22.72 -6.53
CA PRO A 421 20.29 24.18 -6.54
C PRO A 421 18.90 24.70 -6.21
N LEU A 422 18.77 25.41 -5.09
CA LEU A 422 17.54 26.02 -4.60
C LEU A 422 17.62 27.54 -4.53
N ILE A 423 16.44 28.15 -4.55
CA ILE A 423 16.24 29.55 -4.19
C ILE A 423 15.42 29.55 -2.90
N LEU A 424 16.03 30.01 -1.82
CA LEU A 424 15.40 30.16 -0.51
C LEU A 424 14.96 31.61 -0.31
N LEU A 425 13.94 31.81 0.51
CA LEU A 425 13.56 33.08 1.10
C LEU A 425 13.81 33.00 2.61
N ARG A 426 14.70 33.84 3.12
CA ARG A 426 15.05 33.94 4.55
C ARG A 426 14.95 35.39 4.99
N LYS A 427 14.04 35.67 5.93
CA LYS A 427 13.80 37.05 6.43
C LYS A 427 13.59 38.05 5.27
N GLY A 428 12.83 37.65 4.25
CA GLY A 428 12.53 38.47 3.06
C GLY A 428 13.64 38.55 2.01
N LYS A 429 14.85 38.01 2.27
CA LYS A 429 15.96 38.01 1.31
C LYS A 429 16.01 36.69 0.53
N ARG A 430 16.23 36.78 -0.78
CA ARG A 430 16.49 35.60 -1.63
C ARG A 430 17.91 35.12 -1.43
N ILE A 431 18.08 33.82 -1.26
CA ILE A 431 19.39 33.17 -1.05
C ILE A 431 19.49 32.02 -2.05
N HIS A 432 20.57 31.99 -2.83
CA HIS A 432 20.97 30.81 -3.58
C HIS A 432 21.56 29.80 -2.60
N PHE A 433 21.05 28.57 -2.66
CA PHE A 433 21.49 27.51 -1.78
C PHE A 433 21.69 26.22 -2.57
N ASP A 434 22.93 25.76 -2.64
CA ASP A 434 23.25 24.46 -3.18
C ASP A 434 23.17 23.44 -2.06
N TRP A 435 22.07 22.68 -2.01
CA TRP A 435 21.87 21.66 -0.99
C TRP A 435 22.74 20.44 -1.32
N PRO A 436 23.76 20.09 -0.50
CA PRO A 436 24.54 18.88 -0.72
C PRO A 436 23.73 17.64 -0.38
N LEU A 437 23.56 16.75 -1.35
CA LEU A 437 22.84 15.48 -1.18
C LEU A 437 23.80 14.37 -0.77
N THR A 438 24.39 14.49 0.42
CA THR A 438 25.44 13.57 0.92
C THR A 438 24.99 12.78 2.15
N ASP A 439 25.38 11.51 2.21
CA ASP A 439 25.02 10.56 3.27
C ASP A 439 26.18 10.17 4.21
N GLY A 440 27.40 10.64 3.93
CA GLY A 440 28.56 10.58 4.85
C GLY A 440 28.70 11.82 5.74
N ASP A 441 29.54 11.75 6.78
CA ASP A 441 29.79 12.83 7.74
C ASP A 441 30.81 13.90 7.30
#